data_AF-A0A804QZJ3-F1
#
_entry.id   AF-A0A804QZJ3-F1
#
_cell.length_a   1.000
_cell.length_b   1.000
_cell.length_c   1.000
_cell.angle_alpha   90.00
_cell.angle_beta   90.00
_cell.angle_gamma   90.00
#
_symmetry.space_group_name_H-M   'P 1'
#
loop_
_entity.id
_entity.type
_entity.pdbx_description
1 polymer ?
#
loop_
_entity_poly.entity_id
_entity_poly.type
_entity_poly.pdbx_seq_one_letter_code
_entity_poly.pdbx_strand_id
1 'polypeptide(L)'
;METTAKLYEVKFVLDVTQLGADDPLWQNGSMYFQALNIPWYSTSSHGRTVGNFLKKVKMPYDQVLDIIGLGTWPLQEPLHGGRISTSYKGQIKWLDRLLALTESNWKIVVGYNPLLVCNGKETTKLDVPFQHIFAKYEVNAYISMGGSCGYFHRDNSILYIGHPRSPGGAQTSVDGFFLHRVRPLEMESMLINVEGKLVQRSDVQQHGTGAM
;
A
#
# COMPACT_ATOMS: atom_id res chain seq x y z
N MET A 1 -1.54 0.65 -19.16
CA MET A 1 -1.87 1.55 -18.04
C MET A 1 -2.79 2.69 -18.45
N GLU A 2 -2.46 3.48 -19.49
CA GLU A 2 -3.27 4.64 -19.92
C GLU A 2 -4.72 4.27 -20.29
N THR A 3 -4.91 3.26 -21.15
CA THR A 3 -6.24 2.76 -21.54
C THR A 3 -7.06 2.35 -20.33
N THR A 4 -6.44 1.66 -19.38
CA THR A 4 -7.07 1.28 -18.11
C THR A 4 -7.45 2.51 -17.28
N ALA A 5 -6.56 3.50 -17.18
CA ALA A 5 -6.82 4.73 -16.45
C ALA A 5 -8.02 5.50 -17.01
N LYS A 6 -8.15 5.56 -18.34
CA LYS A 6 -9.29 6.14 -19.04
C LYS A 6 -10.57 5.33 -18.80
N LEU A 7 -10.52 4.01 -19.01
CA LEU A 7 -11.69 3.12 -18.91
C LEU A 7 -12.29 3.09 -17.50
N TYR A 8 -11.44 3.12 -16.47
CA TYR A 8 -11.85 3.04 -15.06
C TYR A 8 -11.91 4.41 -14.37
N GLU A 9 -11.71 5.50 -15.11
CA GLU A 9 -11.68 6.87 -14.58
C GLU A 9 -10.84 7.03 -13.31
N VAL A 10 -9.59 6.54 -13.38
CA VAL A 10 -8.68 6.48 -12.25
C VAL A 10 -8.53 7.86 -11.60
N LYS A 11 -8.69 7.90 -10.27
CA LYS A 11 -8.66 9.15 -9.49
C LYS A 11 -7.26 9.59 -9.08
N PHE A 12 -6.33 8.66 -8.95
CA PHE A 12 -4.92 8.92 -8.66
C PHE A 12 -4.08 7.69 -8.95
N VAL A 13 -2.78 7.90 -9.13
CA VAL A 13 -1.77 6.84 -9.20
C VAL A 13 -0.97 6.86 -7.91
N LEU A 14 -0.67 5.67 -7.38
CA LEU A 14 0.19 5.48 -6.22
C LEU A 14 1.43 4.72 -6.65
N ASP A 15 2.57 5.37 -6.50
CA ASP A 15 3.88 4.82 -6.79
C ASP A 15 4.54 4.34 -5.49
N VAL A 16 4.67 3.01 -5.37
CA VAL A 16 5.29 2.39 -4.20
C VAL A 16 6.72 2.04 -4.59
N THR A 17 7.64 2.92 -4.23
CA THR A 17 9.05 2.83 -4.66
C THR A 17 9.96 3.30 -3.54
N GLN A 18 11.22 2.85 -3.58
CA GLN A 18 12.25 3.36 -2.69
C GLN A 18 12.72 4.76 -3.12
N LEU A 19 12.72 5.01 -4.44
CA LEU A 19 13.33 6.17 -5.09
C LEU A 19 12.44 7.42 -5.05
N GLY A 20 11.13 7.26 -4.92
CA GLY A 20 10.24 8.40 -4.77
C GLY A 20 10.07 9.24 -6.03
N ALA A 21 10.25 10.54 -5.90
CA ALA A 21 10.24 11.48 -7.02
C ALA A 21 11.41 11.25 -8.01
N ASP A 22 12.46 10.55 -7.58
CA ASP A 22 13.59 10.16 -8.43
C ASP A 22 13.32 8.84 -9.17
N ASP A 23 12.14 8.24 -8.99
CA ASP A 23 11.76 7.03 -9.68
C ASP A 23 11.55 7.28 -11.19
N PRO A 24 12.21 6.53 -12.10
CA PRO A 24 12.06 6.73 -13.54
C PRO A 24 10.63 6.50 -14.05
N LEU A 25 9.85 5.60 -13.41
CA LEU A 25 8.44 5.41 -13.76
C LEU A 25 7.63 6.63 -13.37
N TRP A 26 7.89 7.23 -12.20
CA TRP A 26 7.28 8.49 -11.81
C TRP A 26 7.60 9.60 -12.81
N GLN A 27 8.89 9.85 -13.07
CA GLN A 27 9.33 10.97 -13.91
C GLN A 27 8.76 10.88 -15.32
N ASN A 28 8.82 9.70 -15.93
CA ASN A 28 8.32 9.50 -17.28
C ASN A 28 6.79 9.37 -17.30
N GLY A 29 6.22 8.56 -16.40
CA GLY A 29 4.79 8.26 -16.35
C GLY A 29 3.94 9.46 -15.98
N SER A 30 4.40 10.30 -15.05
CA SER A 30 3.68 11.52 -14.65
C SER A 30 3.49 12.50 -15.81
N MET A 31 4.44 12.60 -16.75
CA MET A 31 4.28 13.43 -17.95
C MET A 31 3.15 12.91 -18.86
N TYR A 32 3.06 11.59 -19.08
CA TYR A 32 1.98 10.99 -19.87
C TYR A 32 0.62 11.14 -19.17
N PHE A 33 0.58 10.98 -17.85
CA PHE A 33 -0.65 11.10 -17.06
C PHE A 33 -1.07 12.55 -16.79
N GLN A 34 -0.16 13.51 -16.97
CA GLN A 34 -0.49 14.94 -16.94
C GLN A 34 -1.54 15.28 -17.99
N ALA A 35 -1.49 14.66 -19.17
CA ALA A 35 -2.51 14.81 -20.21
C ALA A 35 -3.89 14.29 -19.76
N LEU A 36 -3.94 13.35 -18.82
CA LEU A 36 -5.18 12.83 -18.22
C LEU A 36 -5.60 13.59 -16.95
N ASN A 37 -4.79 14.53 -16.48
CA ASN A 37 -4.98 15.26 -15.23
C ASN A 37 -5.18 14.35 -14.00
N ILE A 38 -4.48 13.21 -13.97
CA ILE A 38 -4.52 12.27 -12.85
C ILE A 38 -3.37 12.57 -11.90
N PRO A 39 -3.62 12.86 -10.60
CA PRO A 39 -2.56 13.11 -9.63
C PRO A 39 -1.81 11.83 -9.28
N TRP A 40 -0.51 11.97 -9.01
CA TRP A 40 0.35 10.89 -8.55
C TRP A 40 0.77 11.12 -7.08
N TYR A 41 0.95 10.04 -6.33
CA TYR A 41 1.47 10.03 -4.94
C TYR A 41 2.55 8.97 -4.80
N SER A 42 3.63 9.24 -4.05
CA SER A 42 4.74 8.29 -3.91
C SER A 42 5.16 8.09 -2.45
N THR A 43 5.61 6.88 -2.11
CA THR A 43 6.15 6.52 -0.80
C THR A 43 7.67 6.66 -0.75
N SER A 44 8.23 7.86 -0.96
CA SER A 44 9.69 8.01 -1.05
C SER A 44 10.44 7.83 0.28
N SER A 45 11.70 7.38 0.19
CA SER A 45 12.59 7.20 1.36
C SER A 45 13.96 7.88 1.23
N HIS A 46 14.18 8.76 0.24
CA HIS A 46 15.47 9.43 0.06
C HIS A 46 15.40 10.96 0.09
N GLY A 47 16.04 11.53 1.10
CA GLY A 47 16.82 12.76 0.95
C GLY A 47 16.14 14.07 1.31
N ARG A 48 14.98 14.42 0.75
CA ARG A 48 14.35 15.74 0.98
C ARG A 48 12.83 15.66 0.88
N THR A 49 12.23 15.16 1.98
CA THR A 49 10.81 15.34 2.32
C THR A 49 9.78 14.81 1.30
N VAL A 50 9.51 13.50 1.33
CA VAL A 50 8.12 13.06 1.50
C VAL A 50 8.12 12.00 2.60
N GLY A 51 7.90 12.46 3.82
CA GLY A 51 7.66 11.60 4.95
C GLY A 51 6.26 11.00 4.89
N ASN A 52 5.93 10.33 5.99
CA ASN A 52 4.57 9.90 6.31
C ASN A 52 3.50 10.88 5.83
N PHE A 53 2.48 10.39 5.10
CA PHE A 53 1.40 11.23 4.59
C PHE A 53 0.04 10.61 4.82
N LEU A 54 -1.00 11.46 4.80
CA LEU A 54 -2.39 11.06 4.77
C LEU A 54 -3.07 11.76 3.59
N LYS A 55 -3.65 10.98 2.69
CA LYS A 55 -4.52 11.47 1.63
C LYS A 55 -5.94 10.98 1.89
N LYS A 56 -6.85 11.92 2.11
CA LYS A 56 -8.29 11.65 2.18
C LYS A 56 -8.91 11.77 0.79
N VAL A 57 -9.71 10.78 0.41
CA VAL A 57 -10.44 10.75 -0.85
C VAL A 57 -11.93 10.61 -0.53
N LYS A 58 -12.73 11.57 -0.99
CA LYS A 58 -14.18 11.51 -0.85
C LYS A 58 -14.74 10.40 -1.74
N MET A 59 -15.62 9.60 -1.18
CA MET A 59 -16.35 8.54 -1.85
C MET A 59 -17.85 8.86 -1.87
N PRO A 60 -18.66 8.14 -2.67
CA PRO A 60 -20.12 8.22 -2.59
C PRO A 60 -20.64 7.99 -1.17
N TYR A 61 -21.83 8.50 -0.88
CA TYR A 61 -22.51 8.37 0.42
C TYR A 61 -21.71 8.94 1.60
N ASP A 62 -21.01 10.06 1.36
CA ASP A 62 -20.18 10.77 2.34
C ASP A 62 -19.08 9.92 2.99
N GLN A 63 -18.79 8.75 2.42
CA GLN A 63 -17.70 7.91 2.87
C GLN A 63 -16.34 8.53 2.54
N VAL A 64 -15.34 8.16 3.33
CA VAL A 64 -13.97 8.64 3.15
C VAL A 64 -13.01 7.45 3.10
N LEU A 65 -12.12 7.51 2.10
CA LEU A 65 -10.96 6.64 1.97
C LEU A 65 -9.70 7.38 2.42
N ASP A 66 -9.04 6.82 3.43
CA ASP A 66 -7.72 7.24 3.87
C ASP A 66 -6.65 6.37 3.20
N ILE A 67 -5.77 7.03 2.44
CA ILE A 67 -4.51 6.47 1.96
C ILE A 67 -3.39 7.01 2.83
N ILE A 68 -2.71 6.11 3.53
CA ILE A 68 -1.68 6.46 4.52
C ILE A 68 -0.34 5.96 4.03
N GLY A 69 0.52 6.88 3.60
CA GLY A 69 1.91 6.56 3.29
C GLY A 69 2.75 6.46 4.55
N LEU A 70 3.44 5.34 4.73
CA LEU A 70 4.32 5.05 5.85
C LEU A 70 5.75 4.92 5.36
N GLY A 71 6.66 5.71 5.93
CA GLY A 71 8.09 5.56 5.70
C GLY A 71 8.61 4.29 6.37
N THR A 72 8.88 3.23 5.59
CA THR A 72 9.34 1.94 6.11
C THR A 72 10.87 1.82 6.19
N TRP A 73 11.63 2.85 5.80
CA TRP A 73 13.09 2.87 5.93
C TRP A 73 13.59 2.68 7.37
N PRO A 74 13.00 3.34 8.39
CA PRO A 74 13.41 3.15 9.79
C PRO A 74 13.23 1.72 10.32
N LEU A 75 12.54 0.84 9.58
CA LEU A 75 12.37 -0.58 9.92
C LEU A 75 13.63 -1.40 9.63
N GLN A 76 14.54 -0.89 8.78
CA GLN A 76 15.76 -1.59 8.36
C GLN A 76 17.00 -1.26 9.21
N GLU A 77 16.92 -0.29 10.13
CA GLU A 77 18.07 0.08 10.97
C GLU A 77 18.46 -1.10 11.88
N PRO A 78 19.74 -1.56 11.86
CA PRO A 78 20.16 -2.66 12.70
C PRO A 78 19.95 -2.32 14.17
N LEU A 79 19.29 -3.22 14.91
CA LEU A 79 19.13 -3.16 16.35
C LEU A 79 20.50 -3.33 17.03
N HIS A 80 21.29 -2.27 17.15
CA HIS A 80 22.50 -2.30 17.99
C HIS A 80 22.08 -2.50 19.45
N GLY A 81 22.41 -3.67 20.01
CA GLY A 81 22.15 -4.00 21.41
C GLY A 81 20.68 -4.23 21.79
N GLY A 82 19.83 -4.66 20.84
CA GLY A 82 18.42 -4.99 21.11
C GLY A 82 17.51 -3.79 21.39
N ARG A 83 17.99 -2.55 21.19
CA ARG A 83 17.20 -1.33 21.34
C ARG A 83 16.59 -0.91 20.01
N ILE A 84 15.27 -0.75 20.01
CA ILE A 84 14.49 -0.18 18.92
C ILE A 84 14.94 1.27 18.67
N SER A 85 15.19 1.64 17.40
CA SER A 85 15.62 3.00 17.05
C SER A 85 14.55 4.05 17.41
N THR A 86 14.99 5.25 17.76
CA THR A 86 14.09 6.38 18.07
C THR A 86 13.20 6.74 16.89
N SER A 87 13.75 6.60 15.67
CA SER A 87 13.03 6.78 14.41
C SER A 87 11.89 5.77 14.27
N TYR A 88 12.14 4.48 14.51
CA TYR A 88 11.11 3.43 14.51
C TYR A 88 10.01 3.67 15.54
N LYS A 89 10.37 4.02 16.78
CA LYS A 89 9.36 4.35 17.82
C LYS A 89 8.51 5.55 17.42
N GLY A 90 9.13 6.55 16.79
CA GLY A 90 8.46 7.72 16.24
C GLY A 90 7.41 7.33 15.19
N GLN A 91 7.76 6.40 14.29
CA GLN A 91 6.87 5.88 13.25
C GLN A 91 5.63 5.18 13.82
N ILE A 92 5.82 4.28 14.78
CA ILE A 92 4.73 3.59 15.47
C ILE A 92 3.79 4.60 16.13
N LYS A 93 4.36 5.54 16.91
CA LYS A 93 3.58 6.53 17.65
C LYS A 93 2.83 7.49 16.72
N TRP A 94 3.45 7.86 15.60
CA TRP A 94 2.81 8.69 14.59
C TRP A 94 1.60 7.97 13.97
N LEU A 95 1.77 6.72 13.55
CA LEU A 95 0.72 5.96 12.89
C LEU A 95 -0.45 5.65 13.84
N ASP A 96 -0.15 5.24 15.08
CA ASP A 96 -1.17 5.01 16.10
C ASP A 96 -2.01 6.28 16.37
N ARG A 97 -1.36 7.44 16.49
CA ARG A 97 -2.06 8.72 16.67
C ARG A 97 -2.88 9.13 15.46
N LEU A 98 -2.33 8.94 14.25
CA LEU A 98 -3.05 9.29 13.02
C LEU A 98 -4.34 8.47 12.90
N LEU A 99 -4.24 7.15 13.08
CA LEU A 99 -5.37 6.24 12.97
C LEU A 99 -6.38 6.40 14.11
N ALA A 100 -5.93 6.81 15.31
CA ALA A 100 -6.84 7.16 16.40
C ALA A 100 -7.70 8.40 16.12
N LEU A 101 -7.23 9.31 15.26
CA LEU A 101 -7.90 10.56 14.93
C LEU A 101 -8.78 10.47 13.69
N THR A 102 -8.80 9.33 12.99
CA THR A 102 -9.57 9.17 11.77
C THR A 102 -10.81 8.30 11.98
N GLU A 103 -11.94 8.80 11.48
CA GLU A 103 -13.23 8.11 11.47
C GLU A 103 -13.58 7.59 10.06
N SER A 104 -12.61 7.60 9.14
CA SER A 104 -12.80 7.17 7.76
C SER A 104 -13.19 5.69 7.68
N ASN A 105 -14.13 5.38 6.77
CA ASN A 105 -14.67 4.04 6.60
C ASN A 105 -13.64 3.08 5.97
N TRP A 106 -12.79 3.61 5.09
CA TRP A 106 -11.73 2.87 4.42
C TRP A 106 -10.36 3.38 4.84
N LYS A 107 -9.46 2.46 5.19
CA LYS A 107 -8.09 2.74 5.60
C LYS A 107 -7.15 1.81 4.85
N ILE A 108 -6.34 2.37 3.96
CA ILE A 108 -5.30 1.66 3.22
C ILE A 108 -3.95 2.24 3.63
N VAL A 109 -3.08 1.39 4.17
CA VAL A 109 -1.72 1.77 4.53
C VAL A 109 -0.77 1.31 3.43
N VAL A 110 0.20 2.15 3.09
CA VAL A 110 1.14 1.94 1.99
C VAL A 110 2.54 2.15 2.51
N GLY A 111 3.42 1.18 2.32
CA GLY A 111 4.83 1.31 2.68
C GLY A 111 5.71 0.50 1.74
N TYR A 112 6.97 0.86 1.58
CA TYR A 112 7.83 0.16 0.63
C TYR A 112 8.13 -1.28 1.06
N ASN A 113 8.49 -1.50 2.33
CA ASN A 113 8.88 -2.83 2.83
C ASN A 113 7.68 -3.71 3.19
N PRO A 114 7.69 -5.01 2.88
CA PRO A 114 6.62 -5.92 3.29
C PRO A 114 6.64 -6.14 4.81
N LEU A 115 5.45 -6.31 5.39
CA LEU A 115 5.28 -6.61 6.82
C LEU A 115 4.99 -8.09 7.11
N LEU A 116 5.00 -8.94 6.07
CA LEU A 116 4.80 -10.38 6.17
C LEU A 116 5.87 -11.11 5.37
N VAL A 117 6.29 -12.27 5.89
CA VAL A 117 7.12 -13.24 5.17
C VAL A 117 6.39 -14.57 5.17
N CYS A 118 6.17 -15.13 3.98
CA CYS A 118 5.58 -16.46 3.83
C CYS A 118 6.66 -17.46 3.44
N ASN A 119 6.76 -18.53 4.22
CA ASN A 119 7.68 -19.66 4.03
C ASN A 119 6.84 -20.93 3.85
N GLY A 120 6.43 -21.20 2.63
CA GLY A 120 5.52 -22.32 2.34
C GLY A 120 4.15 -22.10 2.98
N LYS A 121 3.83 -22.87 4.03
CA LYS A 121 2.55 -22.75 4.76
C LYS A 121 2.62 -21.80 5.96
N GLU A 122 3.81 -21.41 6.39
CA GLU A 122 3.99 -20.54 7.56
C GLU A 122 4.03 -19.08 7.15
N THR A 123 3.34 -18.23 7.90
CA THR A 123 3.38 -16.77 7.73
C THR A 123 3.98 -16.15 8.98
N THR A 124 5.12 -15.47 8.82
CA THR A 124 5.77 -14.71 9.89
C THR A 124 5.39 -13.25 9.77
N LYS A 125 4.85 -12.70 10.86
CA LYS A 125 4.56 -11.28 10.99
C LYS A 125 5.84 -10.52 11.32
N LEU A 126 6.27 -9.66 10.40
CA LEU A 126 7.29 -8.67 10.68
C LEU A 126 6.64 -7.46 11.35
N ASP A 127 7.44 -6.72 12.11
CA ASP A 127 7.02 -5.50 12.80
C ASP A 127 5.66 -5.62 13.49
N VAL A 128 5.60 -6.60 14.40
CA VAL A 128 4.44 -6.92 15.24
C VAL A 128 3.70 -5.67 15.80
N PRO A 129 4.35 -4.55 16.17
CA PRO A 129 3.63 -3.35 16.56
C PRO A 129 2.68 -2.77 15.49
N PHE A 130 3.06 -2.75 14.21
CA PHE A 130 2.16 -2.29 13.14
C PHE A 130 0.99 -3.23 12.95
N GLN A 131 1.21 -4.54 13.09
CA GLN A 131 0.15 -5.55 13.02
C GLN A 131 -0.93 -5.31 14.08
N HIS A 132 -0.51 -4.96 15.30
CA HIS A 132 -1.43 -4.59 16.38
C HIS A 132 -2.19 -3.29 16.09
N ILE A 133 -1.50 -2.28 15.55
CA ILE A 133 -2.13 -1.01 15.15
C ILE A 133 -3.18 -1.25 14.05
N PHE A 134 -2.84 -2.06 13.04
CA PHE A 134 -3.74 -2.35 11.93
C PHE A 134 -4.99 -3.09 12.39
N ALA A 135 -4.84 -4.07 13.27
CA ALA A 135 -5.97 -4.76 13.87
C ALA A 135 -6.81 -3.82 14.75
N LYS A 136 -6.17 -3.00 15.60
CA LYS A 136 -6.85 -2.08 16.52
C LYS A 136 -7.71 -1.03 15.80
N TYR A 137 -7.23 -0.49 14.68
CA TYR A 137 -7.93 0.55 13.93
C TYR A 137 -8.56 0.06 12.64
N GLU A 138 -8.66 -1.26 12.48
CA GLU A 138 -9.37 -1.90 11.37
C GLU A 138 -8.89 -1.41 10.00
N VAL A 139 -7.57 -1.52 9.76
CA VAL A 139 -6.99 -1.23 8.45
C VAL A 139 -7.46 -2.29 7.45
N ASN A 140 -7.96 -1.88 6.28
CA ASN A 140 -8.50 -2.82 5.28
C ASN A 140 -7.41 -3.49 4.47
N ALA A 141 -6.38 -2.73 4.09
CA ALA A 141 -5.31 -3.24 3.25
C ALA A 141 -3.96 -2.60 3.57
N TYR A 142 -2.91 -3.39 3.35
CA TYR A 142 -1.52 -2.95 3.36
C TYR A 142 -0.89 -3.20 1.99
N ILE A 143 -0.40 -2.15 1.34
CA ILE A 143 0.24 -2.21 0.03
C ILE A 143 1.75 -2.03 0.19
N SER A 144 2.54 -2.92 -0.39
CA SER A 144 4.01 -2.86 -0.36
C SER A 144 4.71 -3.37 -1.59
N MET A 145 6.02 -3.15 -1.66
CA MET A 145 6.89 -3.72 -2.68
C MET A 145 7.77 -4.81 -2.10
N GLY A 146 7.98 -5.85 -2.89
CA GLY A 146 8.68 -7.03 -2.40
C GLY A 146 7.84 -7.80 -1.38
N GLY A 147 8.17 -9.07 -1.21
CA GLY A 147 7.42 -10.00 -0.38
C GLY A 147 7.47 -11.40 -0.95
N SER A 148 7.24 -12.40 -0.11
CA SER A 148 7.23 -13.81 -0.50
C SER A 148 5.83 -14.45 -0.44
N CYS A 149 4.80 -13.66 -0.10
CA CYS A 149 3.43 -14.13 0.11
C CYS A 149 2.55 -14.15 -1.16
N GLY A 150 3.14 -13.96 -2.34
CA GLY A 150 2.39 -13.76 -3.60
C GLY A 150 1.85 -12.34 -3.74
N TYR A 151 0.98 -12.12 -4.74
CA TYR A 151 0.43 -10.78 -5.04
C TYR A 151 -0.61 -10.31 -4.02
N PHE A 152 -1.40 -11.25 -3.52
CA PHE A 152 -2.50 -11.01 -2.59
C PHE A 152 -2.43 -12.05 -1.48
N HIS A 153 -2.36 -11.61 -0.23
CA HIS A 153 -2.36 -12.46 0.94
C HIS A 153 -3.34 -11.89 1.98
N ARG A 154 -4.23 -12.73 2.49
CA ARG A 154 -5.20 -12.32 3.52
C ARG A 154 -4.79 -12.89 4.86
N ASP A 155 -4.58 -12.01 5.83
CA ASP A 155 -4.35 -12.37 7.23
C ASP A 155 -5.45 -11.71 8.06
N ASN A 156 -6.32 -12.56 8.64
CA ASN A 156 -7.58 -12.16 9.24
C ASN A 156 -8.42 -11.28 8.29
N SER A 157 -8.61 -10.02 8.67
CA SER A 157 -9.48 -9.06 8.02
C SER A 157 -8.70 -8.08 7.13
N ILE A 158 -7.36 -8.20 7.09
CA ILE A 158 -6.46 -7.29 6.35
C ILE A 158 -6.01 -7.98 5.05
N LEU A 159 -6.09 -7.24 3.95
CA LEU A 159 -5.52 -7.66 2.67
C LEU A 159 -4.11 -7.08 2.48
N TYR A 160 -3.12 -7.96 2.43
CA TYR A 160 -1.75 -7.62 2.07
C TYR A 160 -1.59 -7.74 0.56
N ILE A 161 -1.20 -6.64 -0.07
CA ILE A 161 -0.96 -6.54 -1.50
C ILE A 161 0.50 -6.21 -1.70
N GLY A 162 1.18 -6.98 -2.54
CA GLY A 162 2.54 -6.64 -2.88
C GLY A 162 3.02 -7.25 -4.17
N HIS A 163 4.06 -6.68 -4.74
CA HIS A 163 4.72 -7.30 -5.88
C HIS A 163 5.72 -8.34 -5.36
N PRO A 164 5.47 -9.65 -5.51
CA PRO A 164 6.35 -10.67 -4.97
C PRO A 164 7.72 -10.55 -5.63
N ARG A 165 8.76 -10.74 -4.81
CA ARG A 165 10.14 -10.78 -5.28
C ARG A 165 10.60 -12.22 -5.20
N SER A 166 11.00 -12.79 -6.33
CA SER A 166 11.40 -14.20 -6.35
C SER A 166 12.67 -14.41 -5.54
N PRO A 167 12.76 -15.53 -4.78
CA PRO A 167 14.01 -15.93 -4.16
C PRO A 167 15.10 -16.07 -5.22
N GLY A 168 16.24 -15.38 -5.06
CA GLY A 168 17.38 -15.48 -5.97
C GLY A 168 17.40 -14.53 -7.17
N GLY A 169 16.49 -13.55 -7.24
CA GLY A 169 16.57 -12.46 -8.23
C GLY A 169 16.14 -12.81 -9.66
N ALA A 170 15.68 -14.04 -9.91
CA ALA A 170 15.05 -14.40 -11.18
C ALA A 170 13.66 -13.74 -11.27
N GLN A 171 13.40 -12.94 -12.31
CA GLN A 171 12.07 -12.37 -12.58
C GLN A 171 11.08 -13.50 -12.89
N THR A 172 10.36 -14.00 -11.87
CA THR A 172 9.14 -14.80 -12.08
C THR A 172 7.88 -14.00 -11.80
N SER A 173 8.03 -12.72 -11.48
CA SER A 173 6.92 -11.81 -11.26
C SER A 173 6.42 -11.27 -12.58
N VAL A 174 5.11 -11.26 -12.77
CA VAL A 174 4.44 -10.75 -13.97
C VAL A 174 4.55 -9.24 -13.97
N ASP A 175 5.17 -8.69 -15.01
CA ASP A 175 5.24 -7.25 -15.20
C ASP A 175 3.83 -6.67 -15.42
N GLY A 176 3.53 -5.61 -14.69
CA GLY A 176 2.19 -5.03 -14.69
C GLY A 176 2.00 -3.98 -13.61
N PHE A 177 0.74 -3.70 -13.31
CA PHE A 177 0.33 -2.77 -12.28
C PHE A 177 -0.94 -3.28 -11.59
N PHE A 178 -1.17 -2.78 -10.38
CA PHE A 178 -2.41 -3.05 -9.67
C PHE A 178 -3.46 -1.97 -9.96
N LEU A 179 -4.69 -2.41 -10.22
CA LEU A 179 -5.86 -1.55 -10.25
C LEU A 179 -6.71 -1.82 -9.01
N HIS A 180 -6.91 -0.79 -8.21
CA HIS A 180 -7.74 -0.83 -7.00
C HIS A 180 -9.05 -0.09 -7.23
N ARG A 181 -10.17 -0.75 -6.98
CA ARG A 181 -11.52 -0.19 -7.05
C ARG A 181 -12.15 -0.26 -5.68
N VAL A 182 -12.22 0.87 -5.00
CA VAL A 182 -12.82 0.98 -3.67
C VAL A 182 -14.27 1.44 -3.84
N ARG A 183 -15.20 0.64 -3.34
CA ARG A 183 -16.65 0.87 -3.32
C ARG A 183 -17.11 1.04 -1.87
N PRO A 184 -18.37 1.45 -1.63
CA PRO A 184 -18.82 1.69 -0.27
C PRO A 184 -18.70 0.51 0.70
N LEU A 185 -18.75 -0.73 0.18
CA LEU A 185 -18.74 -1.95 1.01
C LEU A 185 -17.56 -2.88 0.74
N GLU A 186 -16.96 -2.80 -0.46
CA GLU A 186 -15.86 -3.69 -0.87
C GLU A 186 -14.76 -2.93 -1.61
N MET A 187 -13.56 -3.47 -1.57
CA MET A 187 -12.45 -3.07 -2.42
C MET A 187 -12.03 -4.26 -3.27
N GLU A 188 -12.03 -4.09 -4.60
CA GLU A 188 -11.47 -5.05 -5.55
C GLU A 188 -10.06 -4.60 -5.96
N SER A 189 -9.11 -5.52 -5.91
CA SER A 189 -7.73 -5.31 -6.37
C SER A 189 -7.39 -6.29 -7.48
N MET A 190 -6.92 -5.78 -8.61
CA MET A 190 -6.63 -6.56 -9.82
C MET A 190 -5.18 -6.35 -10.25
N LEU A 191 -4.45 -7.43 -10.50
CA LEU A 191 -3.17 -7.40 -11.19
C LEU A 191 -3.42 -7.44 -12.70
N ILE A 192 -3.02 -6.38 -13.39
CA ILE A 192 -3.12 -6.25 -14.84
C ILE A 192 -1.72 -6.26 -15.42
N ASN A 193 -1.43 -7.18 -16.33
CA ASN A 193 -0.12 -7.26 -16.95
C ASN A 193 0.08 -6.20 -18.05
N VAL A 194 1.28 -6.14 -18.62
CA VAL A 194 1.61 -5.18 -19.69
C VAL A 194 0.77 -5.33 -20.96
N GLU A 195 0.24 -6.52 -21.26
CA GLU A 195 -0.72 -6.74 -22.36
C GLU A 195 -2.15 -6.28 -22.03
N GLY A 196 -2.41 -5.79 -20.81
CA GLY A 196 -3.73 -5.36 -20.37
C GLY A 196 -4.65 -6.50 -19.95
N LYS A 197 -4.12 -7.72 -19.74
CA LYS A 197 -4.88 -8.88 -19.28
C LYS A 197 -4.92 -8.93 -17.76
N LEU A 198 -6.09 -9.33 -17.24
CA LEU A 198 -6.25 -9.65 -15.83
C LEU A 198 -5.49 -10.94 -15.50
N VAL A 199 -4.54 -10.86 -14.59
CA VAL A 199 -3.71 -12.00 -14.14
C VAL A 199 -4.31 -12.63 -12.89
N GLN A 200 -4.60 -11.80 -11.89
CA GLN A 200 -5.13 -12.22 -10.61
C GLN A 200 -5.96 -11.10 -10.00
N ARG A 201 -6.91 -11.44 -9.14
CA ARG A 201 -7.70 -10.48 -8.35
C ARG A 201 -7.91 -10.96 -6.94
N SER A 202 -8.18 -10.01 -6.05
CA SER A 202 -8.62 -10.26 -4.68
C SER A 202 -9.53 -9.12 -4.21
N ASP A 203 -10.50 -9.43 -3.37
CA ASP A 203 -11.38 -8.46 -2.72
C ASP A 203 -10.98 -8.24 -1.25
N VAL A 204 -11.57 -7.24 -0.60
CA VAL A 204 -11.66 -7.13 0.87
C VAL A 204 -12.90 -6.33 1.21
N GLN A 205 -13.55 -6.66 2.33
CA GLN A 205 -14.73 -5.94 2.80
C GLN A 205 -14.32 -4.75 3.67
N GLN A 206 -15.15 -3.71 3.67
CA GLN A 206 -15.01 -2.60 4.59
C GLN A 206 -15.18 -3.09 6.03
N HIS A 207 -14.44 -2.50 6.98
CA HIS A 207 -14.56 -2.84 8.40
C HIS A 207 -15.63 -2.03 9.15
N GLY A 208 -16.44 -1.25 8.43
CA GLY A 208 -17.46 -0.40 9.03
C GLY A 208 -18.76 -1.15 9.36
N THR A 209 -19.34 -0.85 10.51
CA THR A 209 -20.74 -1.18 10.88
C THR A 209 -21.78 -0.28 10.21
N GLY A 210 -21.37 0.60 9.28
CA GLY A 210 -22.22 1.59 8.60
C GLY A 210 -23.06 1.04 7.46
N ALA A 211 -23.61 -0.16 7.60
CA ALA A 211 -24.75 -0.61 6.83
C ALA A 211 -25.99 -0.52 7.73
N MET A 212 -26.55 0.69 7.81
CA MET A 212 -27.96 0.91 8.11
C MET A 212 -28.52 1.91 7.12
#